data_AF-A0A7M4DM15-F1
#
_entry.id   AF-A0A7M4DM15-F1
#
_cell.length_a   1.000
_cell.length_b   1.000
_cell.length_c   1.000
_cell.angle_alpha   90.00
_cell.angle_beta   90.00
_cell.angle_gamma   90.00
#
_symmetry.space_group_name_H-M   'P 1'
#
loop_
_entity.id
_entity.type
_entity.pdbx_description
1 polymer ?
#
loop_
_entity_poly.entity_id
_entity_poly.type
_entity_poly.pdbx_seq_one_letter_code
_entity_poly.pdbx_strand_id
1 'polypeptide(L)'
;MNASKAESGGTESTGAGFSAEERASMKARAEELRSDARGGRSAKKAAADEAALLAKIEAMPQPDRTLAERIHVVVTSTIPDVAPKLMYGQPAYYRAGKVLCFFRSGQGDSERYSTFGFSEAAALDDDAGIWATSYALTEWTESVEAMITDLLTRATS
;
A
#
# COMPACT_ATOMS: atom_id res chain seq x y z
N MET A 1 -38.33 -32.85 -32.51
CA MET A 1 -39.32 -31.82 -32.89
C MET A 1 -40.32 -31.77 -31.74
N ASN A 2 -40.50 -30.75 -30.89
CA ASN A 2 -40.08 -29.35 -30.71
C ASN A 2 -39.99 -29.16 -29.17
N ALA A 3 -38.97 -28.54 -28.56
CA ALA A 3 -38.59 -27.12 -28.55
C ALA A 3 -39.62 -26.17 -27.89
N SER A 4 -39.08 -25.34 -26.98
CA SER A 4 -39.65 -24.16 -26.28
C SER A 4 -40.26 -24.46 -24.91
N LYS A 5 -39.86 -23.82 -23.80
CA LYS A 5 -39.36 -22.46 -23.63
C LYS A 5 -38.47 -22.37 -22.36
N ALA A 6 -37.22 -22.00 -22.53
CA ALA A 6 -36.37 -21.58 -21.41
C ALA A 6 -36.65 -20.10 -21.14
N GLU A 7 -37.06 -19.77 -19.92
CA GLU A 7 -37.11 -18.38 -19.46
C GLU A 7 -35.68 -17.91 -19.16
N SER A 8 -35.23 -16.97 -19.98
CA SER A 8 -34.01 -16.20 -19.78
C SER A 8 -34.20 -15.25 -18.59
N GLY A 9 -33.76 -15.68 -17.40
CA GLY A 9 -33.48 -14.77 -16.30
C GLY A 9 -32.24 -13.96 -16.64
N GLY A 10 -32.43 -12.77 -17.22
CA GLY A 10 -31.36 -11.83 -17.49
C GLY A 10 -30.70 -11.43 -16.18
N THR A 11 -29.40 -11.72 -16.04
CA THR A 11 -28.56 -11.05 -15.05
C THR A 11 -28.34 -9.63 -15.54
N GLU A 12 -29.09 -8.69 -14.97
CA GLU A 12 -28.83 -7.27 -15.09
C GLU A 12 -27.38 -6.99 -14.67
N SER A 13 -26.57 -6.55 -15.63
CA SER A 13 -25.22 -6.04 -15.39
C SER A 13 -25.31 -4.68 -14.71
N THR A 14 -25.31 -4.66 -13.38
CA THR A 14 -25.16 -3.43 -12.61
C THR A 14 -23.69 -3.20 -12.28
N GLY A 15 -23.09 -2.19 -12.94
CA GLY A 15 -21.82 -1.58 -12.51
C GLY A 15 -20.65 -1.63 -13.51
N ALA A 16 -20.79 -1.06 -14.71
CA ALA A 16 -19.69 -0.94 -15.69
C ALA A 16 -18.78 0.29 -15.45
N GLY A 17 -18.60 0.73 -14.20
CA GLY A 17 -17.84 1.93 -13.86
C GLY A 17 -16.99 1.77 -12.60
N PHE A 18 -15.83 2.43 -12.57
CA PHE A 18 -14.92 2.40 -11.43
C PHE A 18 -15.60 2.92 -10.14
N SER A 19 -15.31 2.23 -9.03
CA SER A 19 -15.72 2.66 -7.69
C SER A 19 -15.14 4.03 -7.33
N ALA A 20 -15.60 4.64 -6.24
CA ALA A 20 -15.05 5.91 -5.78
C ALA A 20 -13.57 5.77 -5.41
N GLU A 21 -13.21 4.65 -4.80
CA GLU A 21 -11.88 4.28 -4.34
C GLU A 21 -10.96 3.99 -5.54
N GLU A 22 -11.46 3.28 -6.54
CA GLU A 22 -10.71 3.03 -7.78
C GLU A 22 -10.43 4.34 -8.53
N ARG A 23 -11.43 5.23 -8.62
CA ARG A 23 -11.24 6.57 -9.22
C ARG A 23 -10.24 7.40 -8.42
N ALA A 24 -10.28 7.34 -7.09
CA ALA A 24 -9.33 8.02 -6.22
C ALA A 24 -7.90 7.48 -6.44
N SER A 25 -7.75 6.16 -6.53
CA SER A 25 -6.48 5.49 -6.81
C SER A 25 -5.93 5.85 -8.20
N MET A 26 -6.78 5.89 -9.22
CA MET A 26 -6.41 6.34 -10.58
C MET A 26 -6.00 7.82 -10.60
N LYS A 27 -6.73 8.68 -9.89
CA LYS A 27 -6.40 10.10 -9.77
C LYS A 27 -5.06 10.29 -9.07
N ALA A 28 -4.85 9.61 -7.95
CA ALA A 28 -3.60 9.63 -7.20
C ALA A 28 -2.43 9.14 -8.06
N ARG A 29 -2.59 8.02 -8.78
CA ARG A 29 -1.61 7.54 -9.78
C ARG A 29 -1.26 8.62 -10.79
N ALA A 30 -2.26 9.30 -11.33
CA ALA A 30 -2.04 10.33 -12.34
C ALA A 30 -1.33 11.57 -11.76
N GLU A 31 -1.60 11.93 -10.50
CA GLU A 31 -0.90 12.99 -9.79
C GLU A 31 0.56 12.61 -9.50
N GLU A 32 0.80 11.39 -9.02
CA GLU A 32 2.13 10.83 -8.79
C GLU A 32 2.97 10.80 -10.07
N LEU A 33 2.42 10.34 -11.19
CA LEU A 33 3.12 10.34 -12.49
C LEU A 33 3.49 11.77 -12.95
N ARG A 34 2.64 12.77 -12.66
CA ARG A 34 2.95 14.17 -12.97
C ARG A 34 4.06 14.71 -12.08
N SER A 35 4.08 14.34 -10.80
CA SER A 35 5.15 14.69 -9.86
C SER A 35 6.47 14.01 -10.24
N ASP A 36 6.42 12.77 -10.73
CA ASP A 36 7.60 12.02 -11.18
C ASP A 36 8.22 12.57 -12.46
N ALA A 37 7.40 12.97 -13.43
CA ALA A 37 7.86 13.59 -14.67
C ALA A 37 8.52 14.97 -14.50
N ARG A 38 8.29 15.66 -13.38
CA ARG A 38 8.74 17.06 -13.14
C ARG A 38 10.09 17.19 -12.43
N GLY A 39 10.77 16.11 -12.02
CA GLY A 39 12.04 16.29 -11.31
C GLY A 39 12.87 15.02 -11.09
N GLY A 40 14.19 15.16 -11.31
CA GLY A 40 15.22 14.24 -10.82
C GLY A 40 15.38 14.30 -9.29
N ARG A 41 16.17 13.37 -8.73
CA ARG A 41 16.43 13.12 -7.29
C ARG A 41 17.06 14.33 -6.56
N SER A 42 16.33 15.41 -6.39
CA SER A 42 16.73 16.52 -5.51
C SER A 42 16.20 16.28 -4.10
N ALA A 43 16.96 16.67 -3.08
CA ALA A 43 16.53 16.57 -1.68
C ALA A 43 15.17 17.27 -1.42
N LYS A 44 14.89 18.37 -2.14
CA LYS A 44 13.61 19.08 -2.08
C LYS A 44 12.43 18.22 -2.54
N LYS A 45 12.63 17.36 -3.56
CA LYS A 45 11.59 16.45 -4.03
C LYS A 45 11.34 15.34 -3.01
N ALA A 46 12.39 14.73 -2.47
CA ALA A 46 12.27 13.70 -1.44
C ALA A 46 11.49 14.20 -0.22
N ALA A 47 11.80 15.40 0.28
CA ALA A 47 11.07 16.01 1.40
C ALA A 47 9.60 16.31 1.07
N ALA A 48 9.30 16.71 -0.17
CA ALA A 48 7.92 16.94 -0.61
C ALA A 48 7.12 15.64 -0.73
N ASP A 49 7.75 14.58 -1.24
CA ASP A 49 7.15 13.24 -1.37
C ASP A 49 6.83 12.65 0.01
N GLU A 50 7.75 12.77 0.97
CA GLU A 50 7.53 12.35 2.35
C GLU A 50 6.45 13.18 3.04
N ALA A 51 6.45 14.50 2.87
CA ALA A 51 5.40 15.37 3.41
C ALA A 51 4.00 15.01 2.87
N ALA A 52 3.89 14.65 1.59
CA ALA A 52 2.63 14.18 1.00
C ALA A 52 2.17 12.84 1.60
N LEU A 53 3.11 11.92 1.85
CA LEU A 53 2.83 10.66 2.53
C LEU A 53 2.34 10.91 3.97
N LEU A 54 3.00 11.78 4.73
CA LEU A 54 2.61 12.13 6.10
C LEU A 54 1.22 12.78 6.15
N ALA A 55 0.94 13.70 5.23
CA ALA A 55 -0.40 14.30 5.12
C ALA A 55 -1.49 13.27 4.80
N LYS A 56 -1.18 12.26 3.97
CA LYS A 56 -2.09 11.14 3.71
C LYS A 56 -2.34 10.31 4.97
N ILE A 57 -1.30 10.01 5.75
CA ILE A 57 -1.42 9.30 7.02
C ILE A 57 -2.31 10.08 7.99
N GLU A 58 -2.07 11.38 8.15
CA GLU A 58 -2.88 12.25 9.03
C GLU A 58 -4.36 12.27 8.62
N ALA A 59 -4.67 12.22 7.33
CA ALA A 59 -6.03 12.17 6.82
C ALA A 59 -6.75 10.83 7.04
N MET A 60 -6.05 9.76 7.46
CA MET A 60 -6.68 8.46 7.71
C MET A 60 -7.57 8.51 8.96
N PRO A 61 -8.72 7.82 8.98
CA PRO A 61 -9.49 7.63 10.20
C PRO A 61 -8.78 6.69 11.18
N GLN A 62 -9.19 6.71 12.44
CA GLN A 62 -8.73 5.74 13.44
C GLN A 62 -9.47 4.40 13.25
N PRO A 63 -8.80 3.24 13.46
CA PRO A 63 -7.44 3.08 14.01
C PRO A 63 -6.32 3.11 12.97
N ASP A 64 -6.64 3.15 11.67
CA ASP A 64 -5.67 3.03 10.58
C ASP A 64 -4.56 4.07 10.63
N ARG A 65 -4.88 5.31 11.03
CA ARG A 65 -3.89 6.36 11.24
C ARG A 65 -2.80 5.94 12.22
N THR A 66 -3.19 5.46 13.39
CA THR A 66 -2.22 5.04 14.43
C THR A 66 -1.32 3.94 13.90
N LEU A 67 -1.88 2.97 13.17
CA LEU A 67 -1.10 1.90 12.57
C LEU A 67 -0.12 2.43 11.51
N ALA A 68 -0.57 3.33 10.63
CA ALA A 68 0.24 3.90 9.58
C ALA A 68 1.39 4.77 10.12
N GLU A 69 1.14 5.58 11.16
CA GLU A 69 2.16 6.38 11.84
C GLU A 69 3.26 5.50 12.44
N ARG A 70 2.87 4.41 13.11
CA ARG A 70 3.82 3.46 13.72
C ARG A 70 4.64 2.72 12.67
N ILE A 71 4.01 2.28 11.58
CA ILE A 71 4.72 1.70 10.43
C ILE A 71 5.74 2.70 9.86
N HIS A 72 5.35 3.96 9.67
CA HIS A 72 6.26 4.98 9.14
C HIS A 72 7.52 5.14 10.00
N VAL A 73 7.34 5.22 11.33
CA VAL A 73 8.46 5.32 12.27
C VAL A 73 9.37 4.10 12.19
N VAL A 74 8.82 2.87 12.22
CA VAL A 74 9.62 1.64 12.22
C VAL A 74 10.36 1.44 10.88
N VAL A 75 9.71 1.72 9.75
CA VAL A 75 10.34 1.58 8.44
C VAL A 75 11.50 2.56 8.27
N THR A 76 11.29 3.84 8.60
CA THR A 76 12.32 4.88 8.44
C THR A 76 13.47 4.74 9.44
N SER A 77 13.24 4.16 10.63
CA SER A 77 14.31 3.86 11.59
C SER A 77 15.11 2.60 11.21
N THR A 78 14.45 1.58 10.67
CA THR A 78 15.09 0.30 10.31
C THR A 78 15.84 0.38 8.98
N ILE A 79 15.37 1.20 8.04
CA ILE A 79 15.93 1.29 6.67
C ILE A 79 16.30 2.75 6.37
N PRO A 80 17.49 3.23 6.77
CA PRO A 80 17.86 4.64 6.68
C PRO A 80 17.93 5.22 5.26
N ASP A 81 18.09 4.38 4.24
CA ASP A 81 18.16 4.77 2.82
C ASP A 81 16.81 4.68 2.09
N VAL A 82 15.72 4.46 2.83
CA VAL A 82 14.38 4.39 2.28
C VAL A 82 13.85 5.76 1.85
N ALA A 83 13.06 5.80 0.79
CA ALA A 83 12.39 6.98 0.27
C ALA A 83 10.87 6.82 0.42
N PRO A 84 10.25 7.43 1.45
CA PRO A 84 8.80 7.43 1.62
C PRO A 84 8.14 8.26 0.53
N LYS A 85 7.13 7.69 -0.16
CA LYS A 85 6.26 8.43 -1.08
C LYS A 85 4.93 7.71 -1.28
N LEU A 86 3.94 8.42 -1.80
CA LEU A 86 2.66 7.81 -2.14
C LEU A 86 2.81 6.85 -3.34
N MET A 87 2.07 5.74 -3.27
CA MET A 87 1.82 4.83 -4.38
C MET A 87 0.31 4.61 -4.46
N TYR A 88 -0.31 5.07 -5.54
CA TYR A 88 -1.77 5.05 -5.72
C TYR A 88 -2.52 5.69 -4.54
N GLY A 89 -1.93 6.74 -3.96
CA GLY A 89 -2.51 7.45 -2.82
C GLY A 89 -2.43 6.71 -1.48
N GLN A 90 -1.66 5.62 -1.41
CA GLN A 90 -1.37 4.88 -0.18
C GLN A 90 0.12 5.03 0.20
N PRO A 91 0.48 5.00 1.50
CA PRO A 91 1.87 5.07 1.93
C PRO A 91 2.71 3.91 1.38
N ALA A 92 3.84 4.24 0.74
CA ALA A 92 4.81 3.27 0.25
C ALA A 92 6.24 3.74 0.50
N TYR A 93 7.15 2.77 0.57
CA TYR A 93 8.53 2.98 0.98
C TYR A 93 9.44 2.40 -0.08
N TYR A 94 10.20 3.27 -0.74
CA TYR A 94 11.01 2.89 -1.89
C TYR A 94 12.46 2.71 -1.49
N ARG A 95 13.11 1.66 -2.00
CA ARG A 95 14.56 1.47 -1.90
C ARG A 95 15.12 1.24 -3.28
N ALA A 96 16.21 1.90 -3.62
CA ALA A 96 16.81 1.86 -4.96
C ALA A 96 15.80 2.15 -6.11
N GLY A 97 14.79 2.99 -5.86
CA GLY A 97 13.79 3.40 -6.85
C GLY A 97 12.64 2.40 -7.07
N LYS A 98 12.59 1.28 -6.35
CA LYS A 98 11.48 0.33 -6.36
C LYS A 98 10.73 0.39 -5.04
N VAL A 99 9.42 0.13 -5.04
CA VAL A 99 8.66 -0.08 -3.81
C VAL A 99 9.28 -1.27 -3.09
N LEU A 100 9.62 -1.15 -1.82
CA LEU A 100 10.08 -2.26 -0.98
C LEU A 100 8.92 -2.79 -0.14
N CYS A 101 8.22 -1.88 0.56
CA CYS A 101 7.05 -2.18 1.36
C CYS A 101 6.02 -1.04 1.31
N PHE A 102 4.79 -1.31 1.74
CA PHE A 102 3.67 -0.38 1.68
C PHE A 102 2.65 -0.66 2.79
N PHE A 103 1.84 0.36 3.10
CA PHE A 103 0.70 0.26 4.00
C PHE A 103 -0.58 0.58 3.25
N ARG A 104 -1.63 -0.22 3.45
CA ARG A 104 -2.98 0.05 2.95
C ARG A 104 -3.94 0.20 4.12
N SER A 105 -4.65 1.32 4.13
CA SER A 105 -5.73 1.57 5.09
C SER A 105 -6.90 0.64 4.79
N GLY A 106 -7.32 -0.13 5.81
CA GLY A 106 -8.50 -0.98 5.72
C GLY A 106 -9.78 -0.15 5.55
N GLN A 107 -9.99 0.84 6.41
CA GLN A 107 -11.17 1.70 6.34
C GLN A 107 -11.21 2.55 5.08
N GLY A 108 -10.05 3.05 4.63
CA GLY A 108 -9.93 3.82 3.39
C GLY A 108 -10.31 3.02 2.15
N ASP A 109 -10.09 1.70 2.17
CA ASP A 109 -10.37 0.79 1.07
C ASP A 109 -11.65 -0.05 1.30
N SER A 110 -12.42 0.22 2.36
CA SER A 110 -13.60 -0.58 2.78
C SER A 110 -13.30 -2.06 3.04
N GLU A 111 -12.10 -2.35 3.54
CA GLU A 111 -11.60 -3.68 3.88
C GLU A 111 -11.69 -3.96 5.39
N ARG A 112 -11.65 -5.25 5.75
CA ARG A 112 -11.79 -5.71 7.14
C ARG A 112 -10.65 -5.24 8.06
N TYR A 113 -9.46 -5.02 7.53
CA TYR A 113 -8.27 -4.66 8.28
C TYR A 113 -7.29 -3.86 7.41
N SER A 114 -6.42 -3.09 8.07
CA SER A 114 -5.25 -2.52 7.39
C SER A 114 -4.24 -3.60 7.03
N THR A 115 -3.46 -3.37 5.98
CA THR A 115 -2.48 -4.35 5.48
C THR A 115 -1.11 -3.71 5.40
N PHE A 116 -0.09 -4.39 5.93
CA PHE A 116 1.31 -4.07 5.68
C PHE A 116 1.91 -5.12 4.75
N GLY A 117 2.52 -4.70 3.63
CA GLY A 117 2.99 -5.62 2.59
C GLY A 117 4.34 -5.26 2.01
N PHE A 118 4.93 -6.22 1.32
CA PHE A 118 6.22 -6.19 0.65
C PHE A 118 6.03 -6.48 -0.84
N SER A 119 6.89 -5.92 -1.68
CA SER A 119 6.92 -6.18 -3.13
C SER A 119 7.95 -7.26 -3.49
N GLU A 120 8.08 -7.57 -4.78
CA GLU A 120 9.16 -8.43 -5.29
C GLU A 120 10.58 -7.85 -5.11
N ALA A 121 10.73 -6.61 -4.64
CA ALA A 121 12.03 -6.02 -4.34
C ALA A 121 12.55 -6.41 -2.94
N ALA A 122 11.72 -7.03 -2.10
CA ALA A 122 12.09 -7.47 -0.76
C ALA A 122 12.76 -8.85 -0.78
N ALA A 123 13.90 -9.00 -0.09
CA ALA A 123 14.62 -10.27 0.06
C ALA A 123 13.95 -11.19 1.11
N LEU A 124 12.68 -11.52 0.89
CA LEU A 124 11.89 -12.39 1.77
C LEU A 124 11.67 -13.80 1.23
N ASP A 125 12.27 -14.10 0.07
CA ASP A 125 12.23 -15.41 -0.56
C ASP A 125 12.64 -16.52 0.42
N ASP A 126 11.93 -17.66 0.36
CA ASP A 126 12.16 -18.83 1.20
C ASP A 126 12.35 -20.08 0.31
N ASP A 127 13.26 -20.97 0.72
CA ASP A 127 13.59 -22.20 -0.02
C ASP A 127 12.40 -23.15 -0.20
N ALA A 128 11.35 -23.02 0.63
CA ALA A 128 10.11 -23.77 0.48
C ALA A 128 9.31 -23.38 -0.80
N GLY A 129 9.69 -22.31 -1.50
CA GLY A 129 9.02 -21.82 -2.70
C GLY A 129 7.72 -21.06 -2.41
N ILE A 130 7.45 -20.74 -1.15
CA ILE A 130 6.30 -19.93 -0.71
C ILE A 130 6.65 -19.16 0.56
N TRP A 131 6.28 -17.88 0.59
CA TRP A 131 6.44 -17.01 1.77
C TRP A 131 5.32 -15.97 1.80
N ALA A 132 5.08 -15.40 2.97
CA ALA A 132 4.12 -14.33 3.13
C ALA A 132 4.69 -13.01 2.58
N THR A 133 3.89 -12.30 1.79
CA THR A 133 4.24 -10.98 1.23
C THR A 133 3.38 -9.86 1.82
N SER A 134 2.34 -10.19 2.57
CA SER A 134 1.47 -9.20 3.22
C SER A 134 0.87 -9.75 4.50
N TYR A 135 0.67 -8.87 5.48
CA TYR A 135 0.19 -9.18 6.81
C TYR A 135 -1.00 -8.27 7.13
N ALA A 136 -2.08 -8.90 7.63
CA ALA A 136 -3.18 -8.16 8.23
C ALA A 136 -2.69 -7.49 9.51
N LEU A 137 -2.98 -6.20 9.66
CA LEU A 137 -2.59 -5.39 10.80
C LEU A 137 -3.85 -4.76 11.41
N THR A 138 -4.20 -5.23 12.61
CA THR A 138 -5.42 -4.80 13.33
C THR A 138 -5.12 -3.98 14.56
N GLU A 139 -3.92 -4.14 15.14
CA GLU A 139 -3.48 -3.45 16.34
C GLU A 139 -1.95 -3.32 16.37
N TRP A 140 -1.44 -2.44 17.23
CA TRP A 140 -0.01 -2.25 17.45
C TRP A 140 0.39 -2.71 18.85
N THR A 141 1.34 -3.64 18.92
CA THR A 141 1.93 -4.15 20.17
C THR A 141 3.45 -4.27 20.02
N GLU A 142 4.17 -4.43 21.12
CA GLU A 142 5.63 -4.65 21.09
C GLU A 142 6.02 -5.89 20.26
N SER A 143 5.22 -6.95 20.33
CA SER A 143 5.45 -8.17 19.54
C SER A 143 5.27 -7.93 18.04
N VAL A 144 4.25 -7.15 17.66
CA VAL A 144 4.02 -6.75 16.28
C VAL A 144 5.16 -5.86 15.75
N GLU A 145 5.62 -4.90 16.55
CA GLU A 145 6.75 -4.03 16.22
C GLU A 145 8.05 -4.84 16.02
N ALA A 146 8.33 -5.79 16.90
CA ALA A 146 9.49 -6.68 16.78
C ALA A 146 9.41 -7.54 15.51
N MET A 147 8.24 -8.11 15.19
CA MET A 147 8.03 -8.90 13.98
C MET A 147 8.23 -8.05 12.71
N ILE A 148 7.69 -6.83 12.67
CA ILE A 148 7.85 -5.93 11.51
C ILE A 148 9.32 -5.53 11.34
N THR A 149 10.02 -5.25 12.44
CA THR A 149 11.44 -4.90 12.42
C THR A 149 12.30 -6.04 11.87
N ASP A 150 12.03 -7.29 12.28
CA ASP A 150 12.71 -8.48 11.74
C ASP A 150 12.45 -8.63 10.23
N LEU A 151 11.20 -8.51 9.81
CA LEU A 151 10.81 -8.58 8.40
C LEU A 151 11.50 -7.51 7.56
N LEU A 152 11.58 -6.27 8.05
CA LEU A 152 12.27 -5.17 7.37
C LEU A 152 13.79 -5.42 7.26
N THR A 153 14.40 -5.94 8.33
CA THR A 153 15.83 -6.28 8.35
C THR A 153 16.12 -7.34 7.29
N ARG A 154 15.33 -8.43 7.28
CA ARG A 154 15.46 -9.50 6.28
C ARG A 154 15.19 -9.01 4.87
N ALA A 155 14.14 -8.21 4.67
CA ALA A 155 13.73 -7.69 3.36
C ALA A 155 14.83 -6.87 2.65
N THR A 156 15.87 -6.44 3.39
CA THR A 156 16.96 -5.62 2.87
C THR A 156 18.33 -6.32 2.85
N SER A 157 18.40 -7.57 3.31
CA SER A 157 19.61 -8.39 3.43
C SER A 157 20.01 -9.08 2.11
#